data_AF-A0A0M8VN91-F1
#
_entry.id   AF-A0A0M8VN91-F1
#
_cell.length_a   1.000
_cell.length_b   1.000
_cell.length_c   1.000
_cell.angle_alpha   90.00
_cell.angle_beta   90.00
_cell.angle_gamma   90.00
#
_symmetry.space_group_name_H-M   'P 1'
#
loop_
_entity.id
_entity.type
_entity.pdbx_description
1 polymer ?
#
loop_
_entity_poly.entity_id
_entity_poly.type
_entity_poly.pdbx_seq_one_letter_code
_entity_poly.pdbx_strand_id
1 'polypeptide(L)'
;DPGHPVDRIAFVVADARPALVVTAGGVAPVLPVLPEGVARLVVDAPETVDALSRCEGGDLSDTDRGVALVAAHPAYVIYTSGSTGRPKGVVVSHEAIGNFVAALRGHLALGADDVLVAVTTVAFDIHTLEMYVPLVSGACVVLAGRDTVRDPRALAGLIDRSGATVLQATPAVWQALAVEVPDALGGLRVLVGGEVLPSVLAERLAAAAVSVTNLYGPTETTVWSTLAAVHGGHDGRVPIGRPIWNTRVFVLDAALRPVPVGVAGELYVSGAGLARG
;
A
#
# COMPACT_ATOMS: atom_id res chain seq x y z
N ASP A 1 6.67 3.25 -11.28
CA ASP A 1 7.91 2.54 -10.95
C ASP A 1 8.82 2.55 -12.17
N PRO A 2 10.02 3.17 -12.10
CA PRO A 2 10.98 3.19 -13.20
C PRO A 2 11.56 1.81 -13.54
N GLY A 3 11.38 0.81 -12.68
CA GLY A 3 11.74 -0.59 -12.95
C GLY A 3 10.74 -1.35 -13.82
N HIS A 4 9.62 -0.74 -14.23
CA HIS A 4 8.71 -1.32 -15.21
C HIS A 4 9.25 -1.18 -16.65
N PRO A 5 8.80 -2.04 -17.59
CA PRO A 5 9.10 -1.86 -19.01
C PRO A 5 8.70 -0.46 -19.50
N VAL A 6 9.54 0.16 -20.34
CA VAL A 6 9.33 1.52 -20.85
C VAL A 6 7.96 1.67 -21.51
N ASP A 7 7.52 0.69 -22.30
CA ASP A 7 6.21 0.70 -22.96
C ASP A 7 5.04 0.74 -21.95
N ARG A 8 5.19 0.08 -20.80
CA ARG A 8 4.19 0.13 -19.73
C ARG A 8 4.12 1.53 -19.14
N ILE A 9 5.26 2.16 -18.89
CA ILE A 9 5.32 3.54 -18.37
C ILE A 9 4.73 4.50 -19.40
N ALA A 10 5.08 4.35 -20.68
CA ALA A 10 4.57 5.18 -21.77
C ALA A 10 3.04 5.07 -21.88
N PHE A 11 2.50 3.86 -21.80
CA PHE A 11 1.05 3.63 -21.77
C PHE A 11 0.38 4.36 -20.60
N VAL A 12 0.89 4.21 -19.38
CA VAL A 12 0.34 4.86 -18.18
C VAL A 12 0.33 6.38 -18.32
N VAL A 13 1.43 6.97 -18.81
CA VAL A 13 1.51 8.43 -19.00
C VAL A 13 0.54 8.88 -20.09
N ALA A 14 0.42 8.14 -21.19
CA ALA A 14 -0.49 8.47 -22.29
C ALA A 14 -1.97 8.36 -21.89
N ASP A 15 -2.34 7.36 -21.07
CA ASP A 15 -3.71 7.17 -20.58
C ASP A 15 -4.08 8.19 -19.50
N ALA A 16 -3.21 8.37 -18.49
CA ALA A 16 -3.44 9.29 -17.38
C ALA A 16 -3.39 10.77 -17.79
N ARG A 17 -2.61 11.10 -18.84
CA ARG A 17 -2.34 12.48 -19.31
C ARG A 17 -2.02 13.45 -18.16
N PRO A 18 -0.97 13.17 -17.35
CA PRO A 18 -0.63 14.02 -16.23
C PRO A 18 -0.18 15.41 -16.71
N ALA A 19 -0.46 16.44 -15.93
CA ALA A 19 0.06 17.79 -16.23
C ALA A 19 1.59 17.88 -16.07
N LEU A 20 2.14 17.09 -15.14
CA LEU A 20 3.55 17.11 -14.77
C LEU A 20 4.04 15.71 -14.39
N VAL A 21 5.22 15.34 -14.89
CA VAL A 21 5.98 14.17 -14.43
C VAL A 21 7.13 14.65 -13.54
N VAL A 22 7.07 14.30 -12.26
CA VAL A 22 8.13 14.57 -11.28
C VAL A 22 9.09 13.37 -11.27
N THR A 23 10.39 13.62 -11.40
CA THR A 23 11.43 12.60 -11.46
C THR A 23 12.75 13.08 -10.84
N ALA A 24 13.77 12.22 -10.79
CA ALA A 24 15.13 12.55 -10.37
C ALA A 24 16.12 12.36 -11.53
N GLY A 25 17.28 13.00 -11.47
CA GLY A 25 18.27 13.05 -12.54
C GLY A 25 18.80 11.67 -12.92
N GLY A 26 18.97 10.79 -11.94
CA GLY A 26 19.35 9.39 -12.18
C GLY A 26 18.25 8.53 -12.84
N VAL A 27 16.99 8.97 -12.79
CA VAL A 27 15.82 8.25 -13.34
C VAL A 27 15.35 8.85 -14.66
N ALA A 28 15.50 10.16 -14.86
CA ALA A 28 15.03 10.84 -16.06
C ALA A 28 15.50 10.22 -17.40
N PRO A 29 16.73 9.66 -17.52
CA PRO A 29 17.18 9.02 -18.75
C PRO A 29 16.47 7.71 -19.11
N VAL A 30 15.87 7.02 -18.13
CA VAL A 30 15.19 5.72 -18.37
C VAL A 30 13.68 5.85 -18.58
N LEU A 31 13.15 7.08 -18.48
CA LEU A 31 11.75 7.35 -18.75
C LEU A 31 11.48 7.41 -20.26
N PRO A 32 10.26 7.02 -20.70
CA PRO A 32 9.86 7.22 -22.09
C PRO A 32 9.85 8.71 -22.47
N VAL A 33 9.89 8.97 -23.78
CA VAL A 33 9.56 10.31 -24.30
C VAL A 33 8.15 10.65 -23.86
N LEU A 34 8.00 11.78 -23.18
CA LEU A 34 6.69 12.22 -22.69
C LEU A 34 5.83 12.72 -23.87
N PRO A 35 4.51 12.50 -23.83
CA PRO A 35 3.58 13.08 -24.81
C PRO A 35 3.67 14.60 -24.85
N GLU A 36 3.32 15.19 -25.98
CA GLU A 36 3.25 16.65 -26.13
C GLU A 36 2.32 17.26 -25.07
N GLY A 37 2.76 18.36 -24.46
CA GLY A 37 2.02 19.06 -23.41
C GLY A 37 2.25 18.53 -21.98
N VAL A 38 2.92 17.39 -21.80
CA VAL A 38 3.28 16.89 -20.46
C VAL A 38 4.63 17.47 -20.03
N ALA A 39 4.63 18.29 -18.98
CA ALA A 39 5.86 18.87 -18.43
C ALA A 39 6.66 17.82 -17.64
N ARG A 40 7.98 18.03 -17.51
CA ARG A 40 8.87 17.22 -16.66
C ARG A 40 9.59 18.12 -15.65
N LEU A 41 9.54 17.75 -14.38
CA LEU A 41 10.32 18.37 -13.31
C LEU A 41 11.34 17.37 -12.76
N VAL A 42 12.61 17.72 -12.81
CA VAL A 42 13.71 16.94 -12.23
C VAL A 42 14.04 17.55 -10.86
N VAL A 43 13.72 16.85 -9.77
CA VAL A 43 13.69 17.41 -8.41
C VAL A 43 15.06 17.76 -7.85
N ASP A 44 16.08 17.02 -8.28
CA ASP A 44 17.48 17.14 -7.89
C ASP A 44 18.32 17.92 -8.92
N ALA A 45 17.69 18.51 -9.94
CA ALA A 45 18.38 19.44 -10.84
C ALA A 45 18.77 20.71 -10.07
N PRO A 46 19.99 21.25 -10.27
CA PRO A 46 20.46 22.42 -9.53
C PRO A 46 19.49 23.61 -9.55
N GLU A 47 18.87 23.88 -10.71
CA GLU A 47 17.93 24.97 -10.89
C GLU A 47 16.62 24.75 -10.12
N THR A 48 16.15 23.50 -10.07
CA THR A 48 14.97 23.11 -9.28
C THR A 48 15.26 23.24 -7.79
N VAL A 49 16.42 22.76 -7.32
CA VAL A 49 16.83 22.85 -5.92
C VAL A 49 16.97 24.32 -5.49
N ASP A 50 17.61 25.15 -6.30
CA ASP A 50 17.73 26.59 -6.07
C ASP A 50 16.35 27.28 -6.02
N ALA A 51 15.45 26.95 -6.95
CA ALA A 51 14.07 27.45 -6.93
C ALA A 51 13.31 27.04 -5.66
N LEU A 52 13.36 25.76 -5.27
CA LEU A 52 12.70 25.26 -4.06
C LEU A 52 13.26 25.86 -2.77
N SER A 53 14.57 26.14 -2.72
CA SER A 53 15.20 26.76 -1.55
C SER A 53 14.74 28.20 -1.29
N ARG A 54 14.16 28.86 -2.30
CA ARG A 54 13.57 30.19 -2.21
C ARG A 54 12.09 30.18 -1.83
N CYS A 55 11.44 29.01 -1.83
CA CYS A 55 10.07 28.89 -1.39
C CYS A 55 9.98 29.00 0.13
N GLU A 56 8.93 29.66 0.64
CA GLU A 56 8.68 29.72 2.07
C GLU A 56 8.29 28.32 2.60
N GLY A 57 8.83 27.96 3.77
CA GLY A 57 8.44 26.73 4.46
C GLY A 57 7.13 26.96 5.22
N GLY A 58 6.13 26.11 4.99
CA GLY A 58 4.84 26.18 5.68
C GLY A 58 3.77 25.30 5.03
N ASP A 59 2.60 25.25 5.67
CA ASP A 59 1.45 24.53 5.13
C ASP A 59 0.85 25.29 3.94
N LEU A 60 0.65 24.59 2.82
CA LEU A 60 0.00 25.17 1.64
C LEU A 60 -1.47 25.48 1.92
N SER A 61 -1.91 26.66 1.51
CA SER A 61 -3.31 27.10 1.52
C SER A 61 -4.02 26.81 0.20
N ASP A 62 -5.34 26.98 0.18
CA ASP A 62 -6.12 26.86 -1.07
C ASP A 62 -5.76 27.95 -2.09
N THR A 63 -5.31 29.11 -1.62
CA THR A 63 -4.80 30.18 -2.47
C THR A 63 -3.54 29.74 -3.22
N ASP A 64 -2.63 29.03 -2.54
CA ASP A 64 -1.39 28.51 -3.14
C ASP A 64 -1.70 27.42 -4.19
N ARG A 65 -2.73 26.62 -3.95
CA ARG A 65 -3.18 25.55 -4.88
C ARG A 65 -3.99 26.10 -6.06
N GLY A 66 -4.53 27.31 -5.96
CA GLY A 66 -5.44 27.90 -6.94
C GLY A 66 -6.83 27.25 -7.00
N VAL A 67 -7.12 26.26 -6.13
CA VAL A 67 -8.40 25.56 -6.06
C VAL A 67 -8.62 25.00 -4.65
N ALA A 68 -9.87 24.98 -4.20
CA ALA A 68 -10.24 24.33 -2.95
C ALA A 68 -10.08 22.81 -3.05
N LEU A 69 -9.38 22.20 -2.10
CA LEU A 69 -9.25 20.74 -2.03
C LEU A 69 -10.49 20.16 -1.33
N VAL A 70 -11.27 19.33 -2.04
CA VAL A 70 -12.43 18.62 -1.47
C VAL A 70 -12.18 17.11 -1.39
N ALA A 71 -12.80 16.44 -0.43
CA ALA A 71 -12.60 15.01 -0.16
C ALA A 71 -12.96 14.10 -1.36
N ALA A 72 -13.85 14.56 -2.24
CA ALA A 72 -14.22 13.83 -3.44
C ALA A 72 -13.11 13.82 -4.51
N HIS A 73 -12.13 14.73 -4.46
CA HIS A 73 -11.05 14.77 -5.45
C HIS A 73 -10.23 13.47 -5.47
N PRO A 74 -9.70 13.05 -6.64
CA PRO A 74 -8.78 11.93 -6.72
C PRO A 74 -7.53 12.21 -5.87
N ALA A 75 -7.18 11.27 -5.00
CA ALA A 75 -5.93 11.28 -4.25
C ALA A 75 -4.80 10.58 -5.04
N TYR A 76 -5.11 9.45 -5.69
CA TYR A 76 -4.18 8.78 -6.60
C TYR A 76 -4.90 8.01 -7.71
N VAL A 77 -4.12 7.63 -8.72
CA VAL A 77 -4.50 6.63 -9.71
C VAL A 77 -3.44 5.55 -9.75
N ILE A 78 -3.83 4.30 -9.49
CA ILE A 78 -2.94 3.14 -9.52
C ILE A 78 -3.38 2.17 -10.61
N TYR A 79 -2.42 1.74 -11.43
CA TYR A 79 -2.69 0.89 -12.58
C TYR A 79 -2.53 -0.59 -12.23
N THR A 80 -3.61 -1.34 -12.33
CA THR A 80 -3.64 -2.80 -12.12
C THR A 80 -3.68 -3.54 -13.46
N SER A 81 -3.37 -4.85 -13.46
CA SER A 81 -3.56 -5.70 -14.63
C SER A 81 -5.05 -5.85 -14.92
N GLY A 82 -5.54 -5.30 -16.03
CA GLY A 82 -6.90 -5.56 -16.49
C GLY A 82 -7.05 -6.97 -17.05
N SER A 83 -8.25 -7.55 -16.93
CA SER A 83 -8.61 -8.84 -17.52
C SER A 83 -8.51 -8.86 -19.04
N THR A 84 -8.53 -7.69 -19.68
CA THR A 84 -8.38 -7.49 -21.13
C THR A 84 -6.91 -7.42 -21.58
N GLY A 85 -5.95 -7.60 -20.67
CA GLY A 85 -4.51 -7.49 -20.94
C GLY A 85 -3.98 -6.05 -20.99
N ARG A 86 -4.86 -5.04 -20.99
CA ARG A 86 -4.47 -3.62 -20.86
C ARG A 86 -4.54 -3.20 -19.39
N PRO A 87 -3.54 -2.48 -18.86
CA PRO A 87 -3.63 -1.92 -17.52
C PRO A 87 -4.82 -0.98 -17.40
N LYS A 88 -5.51 -0.99 -16.25
CA LYS A 88 -6.60 -0.07 -15.92
C LYS A 88 -6.21 0.80 -14.74
N GLY A 89 -6.44 2.12 -14.84
CA GLY A 89 -6.20 3.05 -13.76
C GLY A 89 -7.38 3.07 -12.78
N VAL A 90 -7.15 2.65 -11.54
CA VAL A 90 -8.13 2.74 -10.45
C VAL A 90 -8.00 4.10 -9.78
N VAL A 91 -9.06 4.89 -9.80
CA VAL A 91 -9.09 6.27 -9.31
C VAL A 91 -9.63 6.30 -7.88
N VAL A 92 -8.76 6.53 -6.91
CA VAL A 92 -9.12 6.55 -5.49
C VAL A 92 -9.22 7.98 -4.99
N SER A 93 -10.26 8.31 -4.22
CA SER A 93 -10.52 9.65 -3.69
C SER A 93 -9.83 9.90 -2.34
N HIS A 94 -9.71 11.17 -1.97
CA HIS A 94 -9.24 11.54 -0.62
C HIS A 94 -10.15 11.01 0.49
N GLU A 95 -11.47 10.98 0.28
CA GLU A 95 -12.43 10.43 1.24
C GLU A 95 -12.17 8.95 1.54
N ALA A 96 -11.94 8.14 0.50
CA ALA A 96 -11.68 6.71 0.66
C ALA A 96 -10.36 6.46 1.42
N ILE A 97 -9.31 7.24 1.10
CA ILE A 97 -8.04 7.20 1.83
C ILE A 97 -8.20 7.66 3.27
N GLY A 98 -8.97 8.72 3.52
CA GLY A 98 -9.26 9.21 4.86
C GLY A 98 -9.94 8.16 5.72
N ASN A 99 -10.96 7.47 5.18
CA ASN A 99 -11.61 6.35 5.87
C ASN A 99 -10.64 5.21 6.16
N PHE A 100 -9.87 4.78 5.15
CA PHE A 100 -8.89 3.71 5.28
C PHE A 100 -7.84 4.02 6.37
N VAL A 101 -7.19 5.17 6.29
CA VAL A 101 -6.13 5.58 7.24
C VAL A 101 -6.70 5.70 8.66
N ALA A 102 -7.89 6.27 8.83
CA ALA A 102 -8.53 6.39 10.14
C ALA A 102 -8.86 5.01 10.74
N ALA A 103 -9.39 4.09 9.94
CA ALA A 103 -9.69 2.73 10.38
C ALA A 103 -8.43 1.97 10.78
N LEU A 104 -7.39 1.97 9.95
CA LEU A 104 -6.15 1.23 10.21
C LEU A 104 -5.37 1.83 11.37
N ARG A 105 -5.38 3.16 11.55
CA ARG A 105 -4.85 3.80 12.77
C ARG A 105 -5.55 3.26 14.02
N GLY A 106 -6.88 3.15 14.00
CA GLY A 106 -7.66 2.61 15.11
C GLY A 106 -7.41 1.13 15.39
N HIS A 107 -7.22 0.32 14.35
CA HIS A 107 -7.00 -1.12 14.48
C HIS A 107 -5.56 -1.50 14.86
N LEU A 108 -4.56 -0.79 14.32
CA LEU A 108 -3.15 -1.08 14.57
C LEU A 108 -2.63 -0.39 15.83
N ALA A 109 -3.28 0.69 16.28
CA ALA A 109 -2.92 1.48 17.45
C ALA A 109 -1.43 1.85 17.48
N LEU A 110 -0.91 2.35 16.35
CA LEU A 110 0.47 2.84 16.27
C LEU A 110 0.65 4.09 17.13
N GLY A 111 1.86 4.27 17.69
CA GLY A 111 2.25 5.43 18.48
C GLY A 111 3.65 5.97 18.14
N ALA A 112 4.11 6.97 18.88
CA ALA A 112 5.38 7.65 18.62
C ALA A 112 6.63 6.74 18.78
N ASP A 113 6.52 5.67 19.56
CA ASP A 113 7.59 4.70 19.77
C ASP A 113 7.65 3.63 18.66
N ASP A 114 6.73 3.68 17.69
CA ASP A 114 6.68 2.71 16.61
C ASP A 114 7.53 3.09 15.41
N VAL A 115 8.12 2.06 14.81
CA VAL A 115 8.94 2.16 13.61
C VAL A 115 8.41 1.17 12.59
N LEU A 116 7.85 1.67 11.49
CA LEU A 116 7.39 0.86 10.38
C LEU A 116 8.45 0.83 9.28
N VAL A 117 8.87 -0.37 8.86
CA VAL A 117 9.73 -0.54 7.68
C VAL A 117 8.85 -0.71 6.44
N ALA A 118 8.92 0.28 5.54
CA ALA A 118 8.21 0.29 4.27
C ALA A 118 9.03 -0.45 3.21
N VAL A 119 8.45 -1.53 2.67
CA VAL A 119 9.11 -2.42 1.70
C VAL A 119 8.37 -2.44 0.37
N THR A 120 7.18 -1.86 0.30
CA THR A 120 6.31 -1.94 -0.88
C THR A 120 6.60 -0.79 -1.85
N THR A 121 6.71 -1.12 -3.15
CA THR A 121 6.83 -0.10 -4.20
C THR A 121 5.57 0.77 -4.26
N VAL A 122 5.75 2.06 -4.52
CA VAL A 122 4.66 3.03 -4.70
C VAL A 122 3.74 2.73 -5.90
N ALA A 123 4.09 1.75 -6.73
CA ALA A 123 3.22 1.26 -7.80
C ALA A 123 2.11 0.30 -7.33
N PHE A 124 2.17 -0.19 -6.10
CA PHE A 124 1.08 -0.94 -5.46
C PHE A 124 0.45 -0.10 -4.35
N ASP A 125 -0.86 -0.07 -4.28
CA ASP A 125 -1.64 0.74 -3.33
C ASP A 125 -1.36 0.42 -1.86
N ILE A 126 -0.89 -0.78 -1.56
CA ILE A 126 -0.39 -1.26 -0.26
C ILE A 126 0.60 -0.28 0.42
N HIS A 127 1.42 0.46 -0.35
CA HIS A 127 2.33 1.48 0.20
C HIS A 127 1.60 2.59 0.96
N THR A 128 0.31 2.83 0.67
CA THR A 128 -0.52 3.85 1.34
C THR A 128 -0.56 3.62 2.85
N LEU A 129 -0.66 2.35 3.29
CA LEU A 129 -0.60 2.03 4.72
C LEU A 129 0.77 2.39 5.30
N GLU A 130 1.83 1.97 4.61
CA GLU A 130 3.23 2.11 5.06
C GLU A 130 3.66 3.58 5.14
N MET A 131 3.07 4.45 4.33
CA MET A 131 3.36 5.89 4.36
C MET A 131 2.47 6.62 5.35
N TYR A 132 1.15 6.52 5.23
CA TYR A 132 0.26 7.47 5.90
C TYR A 132 -0.11 7.07 7.32
N VAL A 133 -0.39 5.79 7.58
CA VAL A 133 -0.82 5.33 8.92
C VAL A 133 0.22 5.63 10.01
N PRO A 134 1.53 5.33 9.83
CA PRO A 134 2.54 5.71 10.82
C PRO A 134 2.66 7.23 10.99
N LEU A 135 2.71 8.01 9.90
CA LEU A 135 2.88 9.46 9.97
C LEU A 135 1.71 10.16 10.70
N VAL A 136 0.46 9.77 10.46
CA VAL A 136 -0.69 10.34 11.19
C VAL A 136 -0.78 9.86 12.65
N SER A 137 0.01 8.85 13.01
CA SER A 137 0.08 8.28 14.36
C SER A 137 1.28 8.82 15.16
N GLY A 138 2.14 9.62 14.54
CA GLY A 138 3.39 10.12 15.13
C GLY A 138 4.54 9.11 15.10
N ALA A 139 4.36 7.98 14.43
CA ALA A 139 5.36 6.92 14.29
C ALA A 139 6.40 7.26 13.21
N CYS A 140 7.51 6.51 13.19
CA CYS A 140 8.57 6.62 12.20
C CYS A 140 8.34 5.69 11.00
N VAL A 141 8.74 6.15 9.81
CA VAL A 141 8.79 5.33 8.58
C VAL A 141 10.23 5.17 8.13
N VAL A 142 10.66 3.93 7.95
CA VAL A 142 11.98 3.57 7.42
C VAL A 142 11.79 2.99 6.02
N LEU A 143 12.35 3.65 5.01
CA LEU A 143 12.25 3.21 3.62
C LEU A 143 13.31 2.15 3.31
N ALA A 144 12.89 0.95 2.93
CA ALA A 144 13.79 -0.10 2.49
C ALA A 144 14.12 0.06 0.99
N GLY A 145 15.41 -0.06 0.66
CA GLY A 145 15.85 -0.11 -0.73
C GLY A 145 15.43 -1.42 -1.42
N ARG A 146 15.27 -1.39 -2.75
CA ARG A 146 14.81 -2.55 -3.54
C ARG A 146 15.67 -3.80 -3.33
N ASP A 147 16.99 -3.63 -3.27
CA ASP A 147 17.91 -4.75 -3.07
C ASP A 147 17.85 -5.29 -1.64
N THR A 148 17.62 -4.41 -0.65
CA THR A 148 17.38 -4.81 0.73
C THR A 148 16.11 -5.66 0.86
N VAL A 149 15.01 -5.29 0.19
CA VAL A 149 13.75 -6.06 0.23
C VAL A 149 13.90 -7.46 -0.38
N ARG A 150 14.80 -7.64 -1.35
CA ARG A 150 15.04 -8.91 -2.05
C ARG A 150 15.99 -9.86 -1.30
N ASP A 151 16.74 -9.35 -0.33
CA ASP A 151 17.67 -10.13 0.48
C ASP A 151 17.14 -10.22 1.92
N PRO A 152 16.63 -11.39 2.34
CA PRO A 152 16.09 -11.59 3.69
C PRO A 152 17.06 -11.22 4.81
N ARG A 153 18.37 -11.44 4.63
CA ARG A 153 19.39 -11.09 5.63
C ARG A 153 19.63 -9.59 5.68
N ALA A 154 19.65 -8.93 4.53
CA ALA A 154 19.77 -7.47 4.49
C ALA A 154 18.54 -6.80 5.11
N LEU A 155 17.33 -7.32 4.83
CA LEU A 155 16.08 -6.85 5.42
C LEU A 155 16.05 -7.08 6.94
N ALA A 156 16.45 -8.26 7.42
CA ALA A 156 16.61 -8.52 8.86
C ALA A 156 17.60 -7.55 9.52
N GLY A 157 18.73 -7.26 8.87
CA GLY A 157 19.67 -6.26 9.36
C GLY A 157 19.08 -4.84 9.40
N LEU A 158 18.20 -4.48 8.47
CA LEU A 158 17.49 -3.20 8.51
C LEU A 158 16.46 -3.15 9.65
N ILE A 159 15.70 -4.24 9.83
CA ILE A 159 14.74 -4.41 10.93
C ILE A 159 15.44 -4.18 12.28
N ASP A 160 16.57 -4.85 12.50
CA ASP A 160 17.35 -4.76 13.75
C ASP A 160 17.90 -3.34 13.97
N ARG A 161 18.65 -2.79 12.99
CA ARG A 161 19.29 -1.47 13.13
C ARG A 161 18.30 -0.30 13.26
N SER A 162 17.09 -0.45 12.73
CA SER A 162 16.06 0.59 12.84
C SER A 162 15.17 0.43 14.08
N GLY A 163 15.26 -0.69 14.79
CA GLY A 163 14.33 -0.99 15.88
C GLY A 163 12.90 -1.16 15.39
N ALA A 164 12.70 -1.75 14.20
CA ALA A 164 11.39 -1.89 13.59
C ALA A 164 10.41 -2.64 14.51
N THR A 165 9.22 -2.08 14.69
CA THR A 165 8.14 -2.68 15.48
C THR A 165 6.99 -3.18 14.61
N VAL A 166 6.92 -2.73 13.36
CA VAL A 166 5.88 -3.11 12.39
C VAL A 166 6.49 -3.32 11.02
N LEU A 167 6.04 -4.37 10.32
CA LEU A 167 6.34 -4.56 8.92
C LEU A 167 5.10 -5.12 8.21
N GLN A 168 4.84 -4.64 7.00
CA GLN A 168 3.83 -5.16 6.11
C GLN A 168 4.50 -5.79 4.89
N ALA A 169 4.10 -7.01 4.53
CA ALA A 169 4.60 -7.63 3.31
C ALA A 169 3.66 -8.74 2.79
N THR A 170 3.94 -9.22 1.58
CA THR A 170 3.25 -10.37 1.00
C THR A 170 3.69 -11.68 1.68
N PRO A 171 2.86 -12.75 1.62
CA PRO A 171 3.24 -14.08 2.07
C PRO A 171 4.61 -14.56 1.55
N ALA A 172 4.97 -14.23 0.30
CA ALA A 172 6.28 -14.60 -0.25
C ALA A 172 7.47 -14.00 0.52
N VAL A 173 7.42 -12.71 0.89
CA VAL A 173 8.49 -12.06 1.68
C VAL A 173 8.55 -12.64 3.09
N TRP A 174 7.39 -12.85 3.71
CA TRP A 174 7.30 -13.47 5.03
C TRP A 174 7.83 -14.90 5.06
N GLN A 175 7.57 -15.67 4.01
CA GLN A 175 8.09 -17.02 3.87
C GLN A 175 9.62 -17.03 3.83
N ALA A 176 10.25 -16.09 3.12
CA ALA A 176 11.70 -15.97 3.05
C ALA A 176 12.30 -15.57 4.42
N LEU A 177 11.74 -14.55 5.08
CA LEU A 177 12.18 -14.13 6.42
C LEU A 177 12.03 -15.25 7.45
N ALA A 178 10.88 -15.93 7.49
CA ALA A 178 10.60 -16.99 8.47
C ALA A 178 11.47 -18.24 8.28
N VAL A 179 12.03 -18.46 7.09
CA VAL A 179 12.93 -19.59 6.81
C VAL A 179 14.39 -19.23 7.03
N GLU A 180 14.82 -18.07 6.56
CA GLU A 180 16.25 -17.72 6.53
C GLU A 180 16.73 -16.98 7.78
N VAL A 181 15.85 -16.20 8.41
CA VAL A 181 16.16 -15.29 9.53
C VAL A 181 14.99 -15.23 10.53
N PRO A 182 14.53 -16.38 11.07
CA PRO A 182 13.33 -16.43 11.91
C PRO A 182 13.38 -15.53 13.15
N ASP A 183 14.59 -15.30 13.69
CA ASP A 183 14.79 -14.46 14.88
C ASP A 183 14.42 -12.99 14.62
N ALA A 184 14.42 -12.53 13.36
CA ALA A 184 14.02 -11.18 13.00
C ALA A 184 12.52 -10.89 13.26
N LEU A 185 11.71 -11.91 13.48
CA LEU A 185 10.27 -11.78 13.71
C LEU A 185 9.91 -11.41 15.15
N GLY A 186 10.79 -11.70 16.12
CA GLY A 186 10.49 -11.69 17.56
C GLY A 186 9.89 -10.39 18.11
N GLY A 187 10.26 -9.24 17.55
CA GLY A 187 9.78 -7.92 17.95
C GLY A 187 8.69 -7.32 17.06
N LEU A 188 8.28 -8.01 16.00
CA LEU A 188 7.43 -7.43 14.97
C LEU A 188 5.94 -7.69 15.19
N ARG A 189 5.15 -6.65 14.96
CA ARG A 189 3.74 -6.80 14.56
C ARG A 189 3.71 -6.98 13.05
N VAL A 190 3.31 -8.17 12.63
CA VAL A 190 3.35 -8.64 11.23
C VAL A 190 2.02 -8.35 10.56
N LEU A 191 2.06 -7.58 9.47
CA LEU A 191 0.93 -7.36 8.58
C LEU A 191 1.16 -8.17 7.29
N VAL A 192 0.21 -9.04 6.96
CA VAL A 192 0.29 -9.93 5.80
C VAL A 192 -0.88 -9.64 4.87
N GLY A 193 -0.64 -9.47 3.58
CA GLY A 193 -1.73 -9.26 2.62
C GLY A 193 -1.28 -9.33 1.17
N GLY A 194 -2.26 -9.21 0.27
CA GLY A 194 -2.03 -9.18 -1.19
C GLY A 194 -2.05 -10.54 -1.87
N GLU A 195 -1.90 -11.63 -1.12
CA GLU A 195 -2.01 -13.01 -1.60
C GLU A 195 -2.70 -13.88 -0.54
N VAL A 196 -3.04 -15.11 -0.89
CA VAL A 196 -3.55 -16.08 0.09
C VAL A 196 -2.44 -16.42 1.07
N LEU A 197 -2.68 -16.19 2.37
CA LEU A 197 -1.78 -16.59 3.45
C LEU A 197 -1.89 -18.11 3.71
N PRO A 198 -0.84 -18.92 3.43
CA PRO A 198 -0.87 -20.35 3.71
C PRO A 198 -0.91 -20.62 5.21
N SER A 199 -1.68 -21.62 5.65
CA SER A 199 -1.84 -21.97 7.08
C SER A 199 -0.52 -22.28 7.77
N VAL A 200 0.38 -23.03 7.11
CA VAL A 200 1.70 -23.36 7.65
C VAL A 200 2.55 -22.10 7.89
N LEU A 201 2.48 -21.11 6.98
CA LEU A 201 3.18 -19.85 7.19
C LEU A 201 2.52 -19.04 8.31
N ALA A 202 1.19 -19.01 8.36
CA ALA A 202 0.44 -18.34 9.41
C ALA A 202 0.79 -18.85 10.80
N GLU A 203 0.90 -20.17 10.98
CA GLU A 203 1.33 -20.80 12.23
C GLU A 203 2.75 -20.40 12.62
N ARG A 204 3.69 -20.41 11.66
CA ARG A 204 5.08 -19.99 11.90
C ARG A 204 5.17 -18.54 12.32
N LEU A 205 4.46 -17.65 11.63
CA LEU A 205 4.44 -16.23 11.98
C LEU A 205 3.81 -16.01 13.35
N ALA A 206 2.68 -16.67 13.64
CA ALA A 206 1.98 -16.52 14.92
C ALA A 206 2.78 -17.08 16.11
N ALA A 207 3.67 -18.03 15.88
CA ALA A 207 4.56 -18.58 16.91
C ALA A 207 5.79 -17.69 17.19
N ALA A 208 6.21 -16.87 16.22
CA ALA A 208 7.47 -16.11 16.30
C ALA A 208 7.28 -14.60 16.49
N ALA A 209 6.20 -14.03 15.96
CA ALA A 209 5.96 -12.58 15.99
C ALA A 209 5.13 -12.13 17.21
N VAL A 210 5.14 -10.83 17.50
CA VAL A 210 4.32 -10.23 18.57
C VAL A 210 2.83 -10.35 18.25
N SER A 211 2.46 -10.14 16.98
CA SER A 211 1.11 -10.37 16.48
C SER A 211 1.14 -10.53 14.97
N VAL A 212 0.12 -11.17 14.41
CA VAL A 212 -0.05 -11.35 12.97
C VAL A 212 -1.45 -10.91 12.59
N THR A 213 -1.55 -10.00 11.62
CA THR A 213 -2.83 -9.55 11.04
C THR A 213 -2.85 -9.87 9.55
N ASN A 214 -3.82 -10.68 9.13
CA ASN A 214 -4.10 -10.94 7.73
C ASN A 214 -5.02 -9.83 7.19
N LEU A 215 -4.63 -9.22 6.08
CA LEU A 215 -5.28 -8.08 5.45
C LEU A 215 -5.76 -8.48 4.05
N TYR A 216 -6.96 -8.05 3.69
CA TYR A 216 -7.54 -8.35 2.40
C TYR A 216 -8.30 -7.16 1.83
N GLY A 217 -8.12 -6.91 0.55
CA GLY A 217 -8.83 -5.89 -0.21
C GLY A 217 -8.29 -5.81 -1.63
N PRO A 218 -9.15 -5.68 -2.64
CA PRO A 218 -8.72 -5.26 -3.98
C PRO A 218 -8.48 -3.74 -4.03
N THR A 219 -7.68 -3.30 -5.01
CA THR A 219 -7.36 -1.87 -5.20
C THR A 219 -8.60 -1.00 -5.43
N GLU A 220 -9.63 -1.53 -6.06
CA GLU A 220 -10.93 -0.90 -6.28
C GLU A 220 -11.70 -0.60 -4.99
N THR A 221 -11.26 -1.14 -3.85
CA THR A 221 -11.83 -0.90 -2.52
C THR A 221 -10.86 -0.20 -1.57
N THR A 222 -9.82 0.43 -2.12
CA THR A 222 -8.81 1.20 -1.40
C THR A 222 -8.02 0.34 -0.42
N VAL A 223 -6.98 -0.33 -0.94
CA VAL A 223 -5.96 -1.05 -0.17
C VAL A 223 -6.51 -2.27 0.58
N TRP A 224 -7.07 -2.10 1.77
CA TRP A 224 -7.61 -3.19 2.60
C TRP A 224 -9.05 -2.92 3.01
N SER A 225 -9.92 -3.89 2.75
CA SER A 225 -11.34 -3.88 3.09
C SER A 225 -11.66 -4.66 4.36
N THR A 226 -10.89 -5.72 4.65
CA THR A 226 -11.08 -6.59 5.80
C THR A 226 -9.76 -6.93 6.47
N LEU A 227 -9.84 -7.27 7.76
CA LEU A 227 -8.69 -7.76 8.53
C LEU A 227 -9.07 -8.88 9.49
N ALA A 228 -8.12 -9.78 9.75
CA ALA A 228 -8.23 -10.87 10.71
C ALA A 228 -6.98 -10.95 11.58
N ALA A 229 -7.15 -11.02 12.90
CA ALA A 229 -6.07 -11.49 13.76
C ALA A 229 -5.81 -12.98 13.46
N VAL A 230 -4.55 -13.33 13.28
CA VAL A 230 -4.12 -14.70 13.00
C VAL A 230 -3.58 -15.30 14.29
N HIS A 231 -4.22 -16.36 14.74
CA HIS A 231 -3.79 -17.18 15.87
C HIS A 231 -3.25 -18.53 15.36
N GLY A 232 -2.53 -19.29 16.19
CA GLY A 232 -2.14 -20.66 15.83
C GLY A 232 -3.35 -21.62 15.77
N GLY A 233 -3.18 -22.78 15.11
CA GLY A 233 -4.18 -23.86 15.11
C GLY A 233 -5.34 -23.67 14.12
N HIS A 234 -5.08 -23.08 12.94
CA HIS A 234 -6.09 -23.00 11.89
C HIS A 234 -6.27 -24.36 11.19
N ASP A 235 -7.39 -25.03 11.48
CA ASP A 235 -7.83 -26.22 10.73
C ASP A 235 -8.39 -25.82 9.35
N GLY A 236 -7.52 -25.36 8.45
CA GLY A 236 -7.87 -25.04 7.07
C GLY A 236 -7.33 -23.71 6.57
N ARG A 237 -8.21 -22.86 6.02
CA ARG A 237 -7.82 -21.59 5.38
C ARG A 237 -7.79 -20.45 6.39
N VAL A 238 -6.76 -19.61 6.32
CA VAL A 238 -6.66 -18.40 7.13
C VAL A 238 -7.75 -17.42 6.68
N PRO A 239 -8.63 -16.94 7.58
CA PRO A 239 -9.72 -16.05 7.21
C PRO A 239 -9.23 -14.67 6.78
N ILE A 240 -9.96 -14.04 5.86
CA ILE A 240 -9.79 -12.61 5.52
C ILE A 240 -10.42 -11.67 6.55
N GLY A 241 -11.21 -12.23 7.47
CA GLY A 241 -11.69 -11.55 8.67
C GLY A 241 -12.94 -10.70 8.47
N ARG A 242 -12.97 -9.55 9.15
CA ARG A 242 -14.14 -8.67 9.24
C ARG A 242 -13.87 -7.33 8.55
N PRO A 243 -14.92 -6.65 8.04
CA PRO A 243 -14.75 -5.36 7.38
C PRO A 243 -14.19 -4.29 8.30
N ILE A 244 -13.40 -3.38 7.73
CA ILE A 244 -12.96 -2.14 8.38
C ILE A 244 -14.12 -1.14 8.50
N TRP A 245 -13.86 0.03 9.08
CA TRP A 245 -14.87 1.07 9.26
C TRP A 245 -15.51 1.48 7.94
N ASN A 246 -16.82 1.74 7.99
CA ASN A 246 -17.65 2.16 6.86
C ASN A 246 -17.57 1.23 5.64
N THR A 247 -17.24 -0.03 5.84
CA THR A 247 -17.22 -1.09 4.81
C THR A 247 -18.23 -2.19 5.16
N ARG A 248 -18.93 -2.69 4.15
CA ARG A 248 -19.79 -3.88 4.24
C ARG A 248 -19.34 -4.91 3.23
N VAL A 249 -19.37 -6.17 3.64
CA VAL A 249 -19.05 -7.33 2.82
C VAL A 249 -20.27 -8.23 2.71
N PHE A 250 -20.53 -8.72 1.51
CA PHE A 250 -21.61 -9.65 1.21
C PHE A 250 -21.07 -10.85 0.46
N VAL A 251 -21.53 -12.04 0.80
CA VAL A 251 -21.27 -13.26 0.03
C VAL A 251 -22.57 -13.62 -0.66
N LEU A 252 -22.61 -13.49 -1.98
CA LEU A 252 -23.82 -13.57 -2.79
C LEU A 252 -23.81 -14.78 -3.73
N ASP A 253 -24.99 -15.33 -4.02
CA ASP A 253 -25.18 -16.29 -5.10
C ASP A 253 -25.29 -15.61 -6.47
N ALA A 254 -25.42 -16.41 -7.54
CA ALA A 254 -25.57 -15.91 -8.91
C ALA A 254 -26.85 -15.07 -9.15
N ALA A 255 -27.79 -15.05 -8.21
CA ALA A 255 -28.99 -14.23 -8.25
C ALA A 255 -28.88 -12.99 -7.33
N LEU A 256 -27.68 -12.64 -6.87
CA LEU A 256 -27.37 -11.53 -5.96
C LEU A 256 -28.07 -11.64 -4.60
N ARG A 257 -28.30 -12.86 -4.11
CA ARG A 257 -28.90 -13.10 -2.79
C ARG A 257 -27.83 -13.56 -1.80
N PRO A 258 -27.88 -13.12 -0.52
CA PRO A 258 -26.96 -13.61 0.50
C PRO A 258 -27.02 -15.14 0.65
N VAL A 259 -25.86 -15.78 0.67
CA VAL A 259 -25.76 -17.22 0.92
C VAL A 259 -25.73 -17.53 2.42
N PRO A 260 -26.20 -18.72 2.86
CA PRO A 260 -26.07 -19.15 4.25
C PRO A 260 -24.61 -19.28 4.71
N VAL A 261 -24.40 -19.25 6.03
CA VAL A 261 -23.07 -19.48 6.63
C VAL A 261 -22.53 -20.86 6.21
N GLY A 262 -21.27 -20.88 5.77
CA GLY A 262 -20.58 -22.10 5.31
C GLY A 262 -20.79 -22.42 3.82
N VAL A 263 -21.66 -21.69 3.12
CA VAL A 263 -21.88 -21.84 1.68
C VAL A 263 -20.98 -20.85 0.91
N ALA A 264 -20.31 -21.34 -0.13
CA ALA A 264 -19.49 -20.49 -1.00
C ALA A 264 -20.36 -19.60 -1.89
N GLY A 265 -19.92 -18.37 -2.11
CA GLY A 265 -20.51 -17.41 -3.03
C GLY A 265 -19.47 -16.38 -3.46
N GLU A 266 -19.90 -15.41 -4.27
CA GLU A 266 -19.05 -14.32 -4.74
C GLU A 266 -19.03 -13.18 -3.71
N LEU A 267 -17.85 -12.61 -3.47
CA LEU A 267 -17.66 -11.54 -2.49
C LEU A 267 -17.93 -10.18 -3.13
N TYR A 268 -18.84 -9.42 -2.53
CA TYR A 268 -19.15 -8.04 -2.88
C TYR A 268 -18.77 -7.13 -1.73
N VAL A 269 -18.11 -6.02 -2.05
CA VAL A 269 -17.71 -4.98 -1.09
C VAL A 269 -18.48 -3.71 -1.40
N SER A 270 -18.94 -3.01 -0.37
CA SER A 270 -19.57 -1.70 -0.49
C SER A 270 -19.14 -0.79 0.65
N GLY A 271 -19.25 0.52 0.45
CA GLY A 271 -18.99 1.51 1.50
C GLY A 271 -17.98 2.57 1.07
N ALA A 272 -17.41 3.26 2.05
CA ALA A 272 -16.56 4.43 1.83
C ALA A 272 -15.20 4.11 1.18
N GLY A 273 -14.78 2.84 1.16
CA GLY A 273 -13.54 2.41 0.52
C GLY A 273 -13.63 2.28 -1.01
N LEU A 274 -14.81 2.39 -1.62
CA LEU A 274 -14.95 2.22 -3.07
C LEU A 274 -14.19 3.31 -3.84
N ALA A 275 -13.39 2.88 -4.81
CA ALA A 275 -12.81 3.77 -5.81
C ALA A 275 -13.90 4.42 -6.66
N ARG A 276 -13.58 5.55 -7.30
CA ARG A 276 -14.50 6.23 -8.23
C ARG A 276 -14.77 5.39 -9.48
N GLY A 277 -13.77 4.60 -9.90
CA GLY A 277 -13.78 3.77 -11.11
C GLY A 277 -12.39 3.19 -11.36
#